data_AF-A0A958TF95-F1
#
_entry.id   AF-A0A958TF95-F1
#
_cell.length_a   1.000
_cell.length_b   1.000
_cell.length_c   1.000
_cell.angle_alpha   90.00
_cell.angle_beta   90.00
_cell.angle_gamma   90.00
#
_symmetry.space_group_name_H-M   'P 1'
#
loop_
_entity.id
_entity.type
_entity.pdbx_description
1 polymer ?
#
loop_
_entity_poly.entity_id
_entity_poly.type
_entity_poly.pdbx_seq_one_letter_code
_entity_poly.pdbx_strand_id
1 'polypeptide(L)'
;MNRQEPISANILEGIAKILGDTSRGLTGSEIGYLLQTAKLKDVDSSNTKWKRIYNAFAEFQNKNQTSNNILNFIILSMDPARYVGNKNLFDELRDDLNQQMSFAGFQLSEAGRLQKIKSATTLSEAEERAAKLRSKLQSRNGHSEVFKFCQAELISNNYFHAVFEATKSVAEKIRQSTGLTEDGSELVDKAFTIRDPKIKINNLTTETERSEHKGFANLIKGVFGMFRNTTAHAPKITWEIDEQDALDILSTISLIHRKLE
;
A
#
# COMPACT_ATOMS: atom_id res chain seq x y z
N MET A 1 6.17 -12.62 28.30
CA MET A 1 6.81 -11.73 27.30
C MET A 1 8.17 -11.33 27.83
N ASN A 2 9.24 -11.47 27.04
CA ASN A 2 10.56 -10.95 27.40
C ASN A 2 10.50 -9.42 27.55
N ARG A 3 11.35 -8.86 28.42
CA ARG A 3 11.46 -7.42 28.62
C ARG A 3 11.77 -6.73 27.28
N GLN A 4 10.96 -5.77 26.88
CA GLN A 4 11.17 -4.94 25.69
C GLN A 4 11.71 -3.58 26.10
N GLU A 5 12.64 -3.06 25.30
CA GLU A 5 13.26 -1.76 25.53
C GLU A 5 12.25 -0.62 25.40
N PRO A 6 12.51 0.52 26.06
CA PRO A 6 11.72 1.74 25.87
C PRO A 6 11.63 2.16 24.40
N ILE A 7 10.44 2.58 23.97
CA ILE A 7 10.20 3.16 22.65
C ILE A 7 10.44 4.69 22.74
N SER A 8 11.03 5.29 21.71
CA SER A 8 11.29 6.73 21.71
C SER A 8 10.00 7.56 21.82
N ALA A 9 10.09 8.74 22.46
CA ALA A 9 8.93 9.60 22.69
C ALA A 9 8.20 9.98 21.39
N ASN A 10 8.94 10.25 20.31
CA ASN A 10 8.37 10.61 19.01
C ASN A 10 7.51 9.47 18.43
N ILE A 11 7.95 8.23 18.56
CA ILE A 11 7.19 7.06 18.09
C ILE A 11 5.94 6.86 18.95
N LEU A 12 6.05 7.01 20.28
CA LEU A 12 4.90 6.93 21.19
C LEU A 12 3.85 8.00 20.88
N GLU A 13 4.28 9.23 20.56
CA GLU A 13 3.38 10.31 20.17
C GLU A 13 2.67 10.00 18.83
N GLY A 14 3.41 9.48 17.84
CA GLY A 14 2.84 9.06 16.56
C GLY A 14 1.76 7.98 16.72
N ILE A 15 2.06 6.93 17.48
CA ILE A 15 1.10 5.85 17.79
C ILE A 15 -0.13 6.42 18.51
N ALA A 16 0.07 7.30 19.49
CA ALA A 16 -1.02 7.88 20.26
C ALA A 16 -1.92 8.77 19.41
N LYS A 17 -1.36 9.50 18.43
CA LYS A 17 -2.14 10.30 17.46
C LYS A 17 -2.98 9.42 16.54
N ILE A 18 -2.43 8.31 16.04
CA ILE A 18 -3.16 7.37 15.17
C ILE A 18 -4.32 6.73 15.94
N LEU A 19 -4.05 6.15 17.12
CA LEU A 19 -5.08 5.50 17.93
C LEU A 19 -6.07 6.48 18.55
N GLY A 20 -5.65 7.72 18.78
CA GLY A 20 -6.46 8.79 19.35
C GLY A 20 -7.16 9.67 18.31
N ASP A 21 -7.12 9.31 17.03
CA ASP A 21 -7.72 10.08 15.95
C ASP A 21 -9.24 10.29 16.15
N THR A 22 -9.77 11.43 15.73
CA THR A 22 -11.16 11.82 16.03
C THR A 22 -12.18 11.06 15.20
N SER A 23 -11.88 10.77 13.93
CA SER A 23 -12.81 10.13 12.99
C SER A 23 -12.59 8.63 12.86
N ARG A 24 -11.33 8.17 12.94
CA ARG A 24 -10.94 6.78 12.70
C ARG A 24 -10.40 6.07 13.95
N GLY A 25 -10.02 6.82 14.98
CA GLY A 25 -9.42 6.27 16.20
C GLY A 25 -10.42 5.79 17.26
N LEU A 26 -9.88 5.34 18.38
CA LEU A 26 -10.63 4.86 19.53
C LEU A 26 -11.49 5.98 20.14
N THR A 27 -12.64 5.60 20.70
CA THR A 27 -13.48 6.50 21.50
C THR A 27 -12.89 6.72 22.91
N GLY A 28 -13.31 7.77 23.59
CA GLY A 28 -12.81 8.08 24.94
C GLY A 28 -13.11 6.99 25.98
N SER A 29 -14.25 6.30 25.85
CA SER A 29 -14.62 5.16 26.70
C SER A 29 -13.74 3.94 26.42
N GLU A 30 -13.51 3.62 25.14
CA GLU A 30 -12.65 2.52 24.73
C GLU A 30 -11.20 2.73 25.19
N ILE A 31 -10.66 3.95 25.08
CA ILE A 31 -9.32 4.27 25.56
C ILE A 31 -9.20 3.94 27.05
N GLY A 32 -10.17 4.37 27.87
CA GLY A 32 -10.17 4.07 29.31
C GLY A 32 -10.18 2.57 29.60
N TYR A 33 -11.05 1.83 28.92
CA TYR A 33 -11.16 0.38 29.06
C TYR A 33 -9.86 -0.33 28.67
N LEU A 34 -9.24 0.06 27.55
CA LEU A 34 -8.01 -0.55 27.05
C LEU A 34 -6.80 -0.21 27.89
N LEU A 35 -6.69 1.04 28.40
CA LEU A 35 -5.62 1.43 29.32
C LEU A 35 -5.69 0.56 30.57
N GLN A 36 -6.88 0.40 31.15
CA GLN A 36 -7.09 -0.45 32.31
C GLN A 36 -6.75 -1.92 32.02
N THR A 37 -7.22 -2.46 30.90
CA THR A 37 -6.98 -3.85 30.49
C THR A 37 -5.49 -4.10 30.23
N ALA A 38 -4.79 -3.12 29.66
CA ALA A 38 -3.35 -3.16 29.43
C ALA A 38 -2.51 -2.89 30.70
N LYS A 39 -3.15 -2.64 31.85
CA LYS A 39 -2.50 -2.26 33.11
C LYS A 39 -1.66 -0.98 32.98
N LEU A 40 -2.18 -0.01 32.23
CA LEU A 40 -1.67 1.34 32.12
C LEU A 40 -2.53 2.28 32.97
N LYS A 41 -1.89 3.15 33.75
CA LYS A 41 -2.61 4.14 34.56
C LYS A 41 -3.09 5.25 33.64
N ASP A 42 -4.39 5.52 33.68
CA ASP A 42 -4.97 6.68 33.03
C ASP A 42 -4.72 7.92 33.90
N VAL A 43 -3.73 8.71 33.51
CA VAL A 43 -3.26 9.86 34.28
C VAL A 43 -3.95 11.17 33.92
N ASP A 44 -4.63 11.21 32.77
CA ASP A 44 -5.11 12.47 32.17
C ASP A 44 -6.41 12.25 31.39
N SER A 45 -7.45 11.81 32.11
CA SER A 45 -8.71 11.32 31.53
C SER A 45 -9.57 12.40 30.88
N SER A 46 -9.33 13.68 31.18
CA SER A 46 -10.06 14.83 30.64
C SER A 46 -9.41 15.48 29.41
N ASN A 47 -8.23 15.02 28.99
CA ASN A 47 -7.50 15.60 27.87
C ASN A 47 -7.97 15.04 26.52
N THR A 48 -7.42 15.59 25.44
CA THR A 48 -7.59 15.05 24.09
C THR A 48 -7.15 13.58 24.04
N LYS A 49 -7.87 12.77 23.24
CA LYS A 49 -7.70 11.32 23.15
C LYS A 49 -6.24 10.90 22.97
N TRP A 50 -5.52 11.53 22.04
CA TRP A 50 -4.12 11.21 21.79
C TRP A 50 -3.20 11.59 22.97
N LYS A 51 -3.40 12.74 23.62
CA LYS A 51 -2.60 13.14 24.80
C LYS A 51 -2.82 12.20 25.97
N ARG A 52 -4.07 11.76 26.18
CA ARG A 52 -4.41 10.78 27.22
C ARG A 52 -3.66 9.46 27.02
N ILE A 53 -3.64 8.94 25.79
CA ILE A 53 -2.88 7.73 25.43
C ILE A 53 -1.37 7.96 25.64
N TYR A 54 -0.82 9.05 25.10
CA TYR A 54 0.60 9.38 25.18
C TYR A 54 1.08 9.53 26.64
N ASN A 55 0.34 10.27 27.46
CA ASN A 55 0.70 10.51 28.87
C ASN A 55 0.69 9.19 29.66
N ALA A 56 -0.28 8.30 29.40
CA ALA A 56 -0.31 6.98 30.02
C ALA A 56 0.89 6.10 29.61
N PHE A 57 1.31 6.18 28.33
CA PHE A 57 2.49 5.46 27.84
C PHE A 57 3.79 6.01 28.45
N ALA A 58 3.95 7.34 28.45
CA ALA A 58 5.13 8.02 28.98
C ALA A 58 5.29 7.73 30.48
N GLU A 59 4.22 7.85 31.27
CA GLU A 59 4.24 7.55 32.71
C GLU A 59 4.67 6.10 32.97
N PHE A 60 4.10 5.14 32.24
CA PHE A 60 4.45 3.73 32.40
C PHE A 60 5.91 3.46 32.05
N GLN A 61 6.39 4.01 30.94
CA GLN A 61 7.75 3.78 30.46
C GLN A 61 8.79 4.46 31.35
N ASN A 62 8.51 5.68 31.84
CA ASN A 62 9.38 6.40 32.76
C ASN A 62 9.55 5.63 34.08
N LYS A 63 8.48 5.02 34.58
CA LYS A 63 8.49 4.25 35.84
C LYS A 63 9.14 2.87 35.70
N ASN A 64 8.78 2.13 34.65
CA ASN A 64 9.14 0.71 34.53
C ASN A 64 10.33 0.46 33.60
N GLN A 65 10.75 1.47 32.81
CA GLN A 65 11.83 1.38 31.83
C GLN A 65 11.63 0.18 30.88
N THR A 66 10.38 -0.02 30.44
CA THR A 66 9.94 -1.08 29.51
C THR A 66 8.76 -0.62 28.68
N SER A 67 8.55 -1.23 27.51
CA SER A 67 7.43 -0.97 26.60
C SER A 67 6.36 -2.07 26.57
N ASN A 68 6.51 -3.13 27.38
CA ASN A 68 5.64 -4.32 27.31
C ASN A 68 4.14 -4.01 27.40
N ASN A 69 3.71 -3.16 28.34
CA ASN A 69 2.29 -2.85 28.49
C ASN A 69 1.78 -1.90 27.39
N ILE A 70 2.66 -1.09 26.82
CA ILE A 70 2.35 -0.25 25.66
C ILE A 70 2.10 -1.14 24.44
N LEU A 71 2.99 -2.10 24.18
CA LEU A 71 2.83 -3.08 23.12
C LEU A 71 1.55 -3.92 23.32
N ASN A 72 1.24 -4.28 24.56
CA ASN A 72 -0.01 -4.98 24.88
C ASN A 72 -1.25 -4.11 24.62
N PHE A 73 -1.20 -2.82 24.95
CA PHE A 73 -2.27 -1.88 24.60
C PHE A 73 -2.50 -1.81 23.09
N ILE A 74 -1.42 -1.78 22.29
CA ILE A 74 -1.52 -1.78 20.82
C ILE A 74 -2.18 -3.07 20.32
N ILE A 75 -1.78 -4.24 20.83
CA ILE A 75 -2.41 -5.53 20.48
C ILE A 75 -3.91 -5.52 20.80
N LEU A 76 -4.29 -5.08 22.00
CA LEU A 76 -5.71 -5.01 22.41
C LEU A 76 -6.50 -3.97 21.60
N SER A 77 -5.83 -2.90 21.15
CA SER A 77 -6.44 -1.88 20.29
C SER A 77 -6.68 -2.39 18.87
N MET A 78 -5.82 -3.29 18.40
CA MET A 78 -5.83 -3.86 17.06
C MET A 78 -6.35 -5.31 17.05
N ASP A 79 -7.21 -5.69 18.00
CA ASP A 79 -7.88 -6.99 17.95
C ASP A 79 -8.90 -7.01 16.78
N PRO A 80 -8.76 -7.94 15.80
CA PRO A 80 -9.67 -8.00 14.65
C PRO A 80 -11.15 -8.12 15.01
N ALA A 81 -11.49 -8.71 16.18
CA ALA A 81 -12.87 -8.85 16.63
C ALA A 81 -13.56 -7.49 16.86
N ARG A 82 -12.80 -6.41 17.04
CA ARG A 82 -13.32 -5.04 17.19
C ARG A 82 -13.71 -4.38 15.89
N TYR A 83 -13.24 -4.92 14.77
CA TYR A 83 -13.42 -4.36 13.43
C TYR A 83 -14.30 -5.25 12.55
N VAL A 84 -15.13 -6.12 13.15
CA VAL A 84 -16.09 -6.95 12.43
C VAL A 84 -17.05 -6.04 11.65
N GLY A 85 -17.12 -6.25 10.34
CA GLY A 85 -17.92 -5.41 9.43
C GLY A 85 -17.24 -4.11 8.98
N ASN A 86 -16.03 -3.80 9.47
CA ASN A 86 -15.27 -2.62 9.07
C ASN A 86 -13.78 -2.95 8.80
N LYS A 87 -13.57 -3.87 7.86
CA LYS A 87 -12.23 -4.36 7.47
C LYS A 87 -11.32 -3.25 6.95
N ASN A 88 -11.86 -2.30 6.18
CA ASN A 88 -11.08 -1.21 5.59
C ASN A 88 -10.45 -0.34 6.68
N LEU A 89 -11.21 0.03 7.72
CA LEU A 89 -10.71 0.80 8.85
C LEU A 89 -9.58 0.05 9.59
N PHE A 90 -9.72 -1.26 9.79
CA PHE A 90 -8.67 -2.07 10.41
C PHE A 90 -7.38 -2.05 9.60
N ASP A 91 -7.48 -2.26 8.28
CA ASP A 91 -6.34 -2.29 7.39
C ASP A 91 -5.62 -0.92 7.35
N GLU A 92 -6.36 0.19 7.24
CA GLU A 92 -5.80 1.54 7.28
C GLU A 92 -5.06 1.84 8.59
N LEU A 93 -5.71 1.61 9.74
CA LEU A 93 -5.10 1.85 11.05
C LEU A 93 -3.86 0.97 11.26
N ARG A 94 -3.92 -0.29 10.80
CA ARG A 94 -2.79 -1.21 10.90
C ARG A 94 -1.60 -0.73 10.07
N ASP A 95 -1.84 -0.21 8.86
CA ASP A 95 -0.77 0.29 7.99
C ASP A 95 -0.15 1.57 8.56
N ASP A 96 -0.97 2.53 9.04
CA ASP A 96 -0.51 3.75 9.73
C ASP A 96 0.34 3.39 10.97
N LEU A 97 -0.12 2.42 11.77
CA LEU A 97 0.62 1.94 12.95
C LEU A 97 1.91 1.22 12.57
N ASN A 98 1.89 0.40 11.52
CA ASN A 98 3.07 -0.33 11.06
C ASN A 98 4.17 0.63 10.59
N GLN A 99 3.82 1.77 9.98
CA GLN A 99 4.79 2.79 9.63
C GLN A 99 5.52 3.31 10.88
N GLN A 100 4.79 3.69 11.94
CA GLN A 100 5.38 4.17 13.20
C GLN A 100 6.14 3.06 13.95
N MET A 101 5.55 1.88 14.05
CA MET A 101 6.09 0.74 14.78
C MET A 101 7.33 0.15 14.11
N SER A 102 7.50 0.35 12.80
CA SER A 102 8.69 -0.09 12.09
C SER A 102 9.97 0.56 12.62
N PHE A 103 9.92 1.82 13.08
CA PHE A 103 11.05 2.48 13.73
C PHE A 103 11.38 1.86 15.11
N ALA A 104 10.38 1.27 15.78
CA ALA A 104 10.54 0.55 17.03
C ALA A 104 10.92 -0.94 16.83
N GLY A 105 11.04 -1.41 15.58
CA GLY A 105 11.40 -2.80 15.28
C GLY A 105 10.23 -3.79 15.41
N PHE A 106 8.99 -3.32 15.25
CA PHE A 106 7.79 -4.14 15.36
C PHE A 106 6.84 -3.95 14.17
N GLN A 107 6.06 -4.98 13.89
CA GLN A 107 4.99 -4.96 12.88
C GLN A 107 3.77 -5.75 13.39
N LEU A 108 2.57 -5.24 13.14
CA LEU A 108 1.29 -5.91 13.36
C LEU A 108 0.95 -6.79 12.16
N SER A 109 0.62 -8.05 12.43
CA SER A 109 0.12 -9.00 11.43
C SER A 109 -1.37 -8.80 11.14
N GLU A 110 -1.88 -9.50 10.12
CA GLU A 110 -3.32 -9.52 9.80
C GLU A 110 -4.19 -10.05 10.96
N ALA A 111 -3.61 -10.84 11.86
CA ALA A 111 -4.29 -11.34 13.06
C ALA A 111 -4.21 -10.38 14.26
N GLY A 112 -3.74 -9.14 14.07
CA GLY A 112 -3.57 -8.15 15.15
C GLY A 112 -2.42 -8.47 16.12
N ARG A 113 -1.49 -9.36 15.74
CA ARG A 113 -0.38 -9.79 16.61
C ARG A 113 0.91 -9.07 16.25
N LEU A 114 1.71 -8.72 17.25
CA LEU A 114 3.03 -8.12 17.04
C LEU A 114 4.09 -9.16 16.65
N GLN A 115 4.89 -8.80 15.65
CA GLN A 115 6.05 -9.52 15.17
C GLN A 115 7.29 -8.61 15.27
N LYS A 116 8.44 -9.18 15.63
CA LYS A 116 9.71 -8.45 15.61
C LYS A 116 10.28 -8.38 14.20
N ILE A 117 10.71 -7.20 13.80
CA ILE A 117 11.32 -6.93 12.50
C ILE A 117 12.60 -6.11 12.67
N LYS A 118 13.37 -5.95 11.58
CA LYS A 118 14.49 -5.01 11.54
C LYS A 118 13.94 -3.58 11.54
N SER A 119 14.42 -2.76 12.47
CA SER A 119 13.98 -1.37 12.61
C SER A 119 14.24 -0.54 11.35
N ALA A 120 13.30 0.33 11.01
CA ALA A 120 13.46 1.33 9.97
C ALA A 120 14.41 2.45 10.43
N THR A 121 15.24 2.94 9.52
CA THR A 121 16.13 4.09 9.77
C THR A 121 15.72 5.32 8.98
N THR A 122 14.91 5.16 7.93
CA THR A 122 14.42 6.24 7.08
C THR A 122 12.90 6.20 6.94
N LEU A 123 12.30 7.32 6.54
CA LEU A 123 10.86 7.41 6.28
C LEU A 123 10.44 6.47 5.15
N SER A 124 11.21 6.43 4.05
CA SER A 124 10.94 5.54 2.92
C SER A 124 10.99 4.06 3.30
N GLU A 125 11.92 3.69 4.18
CA GLU A 125 12.01 2.33 4.74
C GLU A 125 10.81 1.97 5.63
N ALA A 126 10.24 2.94 6.35
CA ALA A 126 9.06 2.73 7.18
C ALA A 126 7.79 2.61 6.31
N GLU A 127 7.68 3.47 5.31
CA GLU A 127 6.61 3.50 4.32
C GLU A 127 6.56 2.23 3.47
N GLU A 128 7.71 1.77 2.95
CA GLU A 128 7.80 0.54 2.15
C GLU A 128 7.37 -0.69 2.96
N ARG A 129 7.61 -0.71 4.27
CA ARG A 129 7.19 -1.81 5.16
C ARG A 129 5.70 -1.79 5.50
N ALA A 130 5.07 -0.61 5.42
CA ALA A 130 3.62 -0.44 5.60
C ALA A 130 2.85 -0.66 4.29
N ALA A 131 3.52 -0.60 3.13
CA ALA A 131 2.89 -0.70 1.81
C ALA A 131 2.34 -2.10 1.49
N LYS A 132 1.11 -2.38 1.95
CA LYS A 132 0.36 -3.62 1.70
C LYS A 132 0.22 -3.94 0.22
N LEU A 133 -0.12 -2.94 -0.60
CA LEU A 133 -0.28 -3.10 -2.05
C LEU A 133 1.03 -3.52 -2.73
N ARG A 134 2.15 -2.89 -2.36
CA ARG A 134 3.48 -3.24 -2.86
C ARG A 134 3.85 -4.67 -2.53
N SER A 135 3.67 -5.10 -1.28
CA SER A 135 3.96 -6.46 -0.81
C SER A 135 3.11 -7.51 -1.54
N LYS A 136 1.81 -7.25 -1.70
CA LYS A 136 0.91 -8.14 -2.46
C LYS A 136 1.24 -8.19 -3.95
N LEU A 137 1.68 -7.09 -4.55
CA LEU A 137 2.13 -7.09 -5.95
C LEU A 137 3.46 -7.84 -6.11
N GLN A 138 4.37 -7.74 -5.13
CA GLN A 138 5.62 -8.50 -5.10
C GLN A 138 5.35 -10.01 -5.02
N SER A 139 4.41 -10.46 -4.19
CA SER A 139 4.07 -11.89 -4.09
C SER A 139 3.42 -12.43 -5.37
N ARG A 140 2.83 -11.57 -6.21
CA ARG A 140 2.33 -11.89 -7.56
C ARG A 140 3.41 -11.79 -8.65
N ASN A 141 4.68 -11.63 -8.28
CA ASN A 141 5.79 -11.37 -9.21
C ASN A 141 5.52 -10.16 -10.11
N GLY A 142 5.14 -9.02 -9.51
CA GLY A 142 5.02 -7.75 -10.22
C GLY A 142 6.30 -7.38 -10.98
N HIS A 143 6.16 -6.68 -12.10
CA HIS A 143 7.31 -6.31 -12.93
C HIS A 143 8.08 -5.12 -12.33
N SER A 144 9.40 -5.09 -12.52
CA SER A 144 10.29 -4.03 -12.01
C SER A 144 9.86 -2.63 -12.45
N GLU A 145 9.48 -2.47 -13.71
CA GLU A 145 8.99 -1.19 -14.25
C GLU A 145 7.71 -0.70 -13.56
N VAL A 146 6.82 -1.58 -13.13
CA VAL A 146 5.62 -1.18 -12.37
C VAL A 146 6.03 -0.62 -11.00
N PHE A 147 6.98 -1.25 -10.32
CA PHE A 147 7.49 -0.74 -9.04
C PHE A 147 8.24 0.60 -9.18
N LYS A 148 8.89 0.82 -10.32
CA LYS A 148 9.63 2.06 -10.61
C LYS A 148 8.69 3.23 -10.88
N PHE A 149 7.65 3.04 -11.69
CA PHE A 149 6.72 4.11 -12.07
C PHE A 149 5.66 4.39 -11.02
N CYS A 150 5.31 3.41 -10.19
CA CYS A 150 4.23 3.56 -9.20
C CYS A 150 4.75 3.65 -7.76
N GLN A 151 6.03 3.99 -7.55
CA GLN A 151 6.64 3.87 -6.22
C GLN A 151 5.89 4.67 -5.16
N ALA A 152 5.53 5.92 -5.44
CA ALA A 152 4.83 6.79 -4.49
C ALA A 152 3.40 6.31 -4.27
N GLU A 153 2.71 5.86 -5.32
CA GLU A 153 1.31 5.47 -5.31
C GLU A 153 1.08 4.11 -4.64
N LEU A 154 2.03 3.18 -4.81
CA LEU A 154 2.05 1.88 -4.13
C LEU A 154 2.29 2.02 -2.62
N ILE A 155 2.97 3.10 -2.22
CA ILE A 155 3.20 3.46 -0.81
C ILE A 155 1.96 4.15 -0.22
N SER A 156 1.35 5.07 -0.96
CA SER A 156 0.19 5.85 -0.47
C SER A 156 -1.16 5.15 -0.64
N ASN A 157 -1.19 3.86 -1.01
CA ASN A 157 -2.39 3.09 -1.36
C ASN A 157 -3.36 3.83 -2.33
N ASN A 158 -2.82 4.64 -3.25
CA ASN A 158 -3.62 5.40 -4.20
C ASN A 158 -3.84 4.57 -5.47
N TYR A 159 -4.78 3.63 -5.39
CA TYR A 159 -5.04 2.61 -6.41
C TYR A 159 -5.23 3.18 -7.83
N PHE A 160 -6.03 4.23 -7.95
CA PHE A 160 -6.28 4.88 -9.23
C PHE A 160 -4.98 5.43 -9.84
N HIS A 161 -4.18 6.16 -9.05
CA HIS A 161 -2.95 6.74 -9.57
C HIS A 161 -1.91 5.66 -9.84
N ALA A 162 -1.84 4.61 -9.02
CA ALA A 162 -0.95 3.47 -9.25
C ALA A 162 -1.24 2.81 -10.61
N VAL A 163 -2.51 2.50 -10.89
CA VAL A 163 -2.92 1.92 -12.18
C VAL A 163 -2.66 2.88 -13.35
N PHE A 164 -2.90 4.19 -13.15
CA PHE A 164 -2.69 5.21 -14.16
C PHE A 164 -1.21 5.35 -14.55
N GLU A 165 -0.32 5.48 -13.56
CA GLU A 165 1.13 5.57 -13.78
C GLU A 165 1.70 4.26 -14.33
N ALA A 166 1.22 3.11 -13.86
CA ALA A 166 1.58 1.82 -14.44
C ALA A 166 1.21 1.75 -15.92
N THR A 167 0.04 2.27 -16.31
CA THR A 167 -0.39 2.29 -17.71
C THR A 167 0.51 3.18 -18.56
N LYS A 168 0.92 4.35 -18.04
CA LYS A 168 1.88 5.23 -18.73
C LYS A 168 3.25 4.58 -18.93
N SER A 169 3.70 3.76 -17.97
CA SER A 169 5.00 3.07 -18.08
C SER A 169 5.07 2.16 -19.31
N VAL A 170 3.96 1.54 -19.72
CA VAL A 170 3.89 0.72 -20.95
C VAL A 170 4.06 1.58 -22.19
N ALA A 171 3.36 2.72 -22.27
CA ALA A 171 3.50 3.63 -23.40
C ALA A 171 4.94 4.15 -23.51
N GLU A 172 5.55 4.49 -22.39
CA GLU A 172 6.93 4.95 -22.32
C GLU A 172 7.92 3.86 -22.77
N LYS A 173 7.74 2.62 -22.32
CA LYS A 173 8.56 1.48 -22.78
C LYS A 173 8.46 1.28 -24.29
N ILE A 174 7.25 1.35 -24.86
CA ILE A 174 7.05 1.23 -26.33
C ILE A 174 7.78 2.36 -27.06
N ARG A 175 7.68 3.60 -26.59
CA ARG A 175 8.39 4.73 -27.21
C ARG A 175 9.90 4.56 -27.15
N GLN A 176 10.44 4.18 -26.00
CA GLN A 176 11.87 3.93 -25.83
C GLN A 176 12.39 2.82 -26.75
N SER A 177 11.62 1.74 -26.96
CA SER A 177 12.01 0.64 -27.84
C SER A 177 11.88 0.95 -29.33
N THR A 178 11.04 1.92 -29.73
CA THR A 178 10.66 2.12 -31.15
C THR A 178 11.03 3.49 -31.74
N GLY A 179 11.37 4.46 -30.88
CA GLY A 179 11.57 5.86 -31.25
C GLY A 179 10.29 6.58 -31.72
N LEU A 180 9.12 5.97 -31.53
CA LEU A 180 7.83 6.58 -31.86
C LEU A 180 7.49 7.73 -30.90
N THR A 181 6.69 8.68 -31.37
CA THR A 181 6.24 9.86 -30.59
C THR A 181 4.73 9.91 -30.41
N GLU A 182 4.04 8.99 -31.08
CA GLU A 182 2.59 8.82 -31.05
C GLU A 182 2.10 8.38 -29.67
N ASP A 183 0.78 8.32 -29.55
CA ASP A 183 0.15 8.09 -28.27
C ASP A 183 -1.13 7.25 -28.37
N GLY A 184 -1.51 6.61 -27.26
CA GLY A 184 -2.74 5.82 -27.18
C GLY A 184 -2.74 4.65 -28.17
N SER A 185 -3.86 4.41 -28.82
CA SER A 185 -3.99 3.31 -29.78
C SER A 185 -3.08 3.46 -30.99
N GLU A 186 -2.81 4.68 -31.44
CA GLU A 186 -1.96 4.93 -32.61
C GLU A 186 -0.51 4.47 -32.38
N LEU A 187 0.02 4.71 -31.16
CA LEU A 187 1.34 4.21 -30.76
C LEU A 187 1.41 2.68 -30.86
N VAL A 188 0.38 1.99 -30.38
CA VAL A 188 0.32 0.53 -30.37
C VAL A 188 0.16 0.00 -31.79
N ASP A 189 -0.73 0.59 -32.59
CA ASP A 189 -0.96 0.15 -33.96
C ASP A 189 0.33 0.26 -34.80
N LYS A 190 1.07 1.38 -34.67
CA LYS A 190 2.36 1.57 -35.36
C LYS A 190 3.48 0.67 -34.83
N ALA A 191 3.52 0.37 -33.54
CA ALA A 191 4.57 -0.46 -32.96
C ALA A 191 4.42 -1.96 -33.30
N PHE A 192 3.18 -2.47 -33.38
CA PHE A 192 2.85 -3.90 -33.46
C PHE A 192 2.20 -4.31 -34.80
N THR A 193 2.39 -3.54 -35.88
CA THR A 193 1.83 -3.93 -37.19
C THR A 193 2.44 -5.27 -37.65
N ILE A 194 1.66 -6.13 -38.30
CA ILE A 194 2.21 -7.40 -38.83
C ILE A 194 3.09 -7.20 -40.06
N ARG A 195 2.85 -6.14 -40.84
CA ARG A 195 3.57 -5.89 -42.10
C ARG A 195 4.96 -5.33 -41.85
N ASP A 196 5.07 -4.42 -40.89
CA ASP A 196 6.29 -3.76 -40.47
C ASP A 196 6.26 -3.56 -38.93
N PRO A 197 6.52 -4.63 -38.15
CA PRO A 197 6.54 -4.55 -36.69
C PRO A 197 7.83 -3.90 -36.21
N LYS A 198 7.71 -2.82 -35.42
CA LYS A 198 8.85 -2.27 -34.67
C LYS A 198 9.14 -3.06 -33.40
N ILE A 199 8.12 -3.67 -32.80
CA ILE A 199 8.23 -4.61 -31.69
C ILE A 199 7.68 -5.95 -32.15
N LYS A 200 8.39 -7.04 -31.83
CA LYS A 200 7.92 -8.41 -32.04
C LYS A 200 7.90 -9.14 -30.69
N ILE A 201 6.80 -9.79 -30.37
CA ILE A 201 6.69 -10.63 -29.15
C ILE A 201 6.93 -12.12 -29.43
N ASN A 202 7.06 -12.49 -30.71
CA ASN A 202 7.32 -13.84 -31.23
C ASN A 202 7.84 -13.73 -32.69
N ASN A 203 8.00 -14.85 -33.39
CA ASN A 203 8.61 -14.86 -34.73
C ASN A 203 7.68 -14.46 -35.88
N LEU A 204 6.37 -14.37 -35.67
CA LEU A 204 5.35 -14.05 -36.71
C LEU A 204 5.37 -14.97 -37.95
N THR A 205 5.88 -16.20 -37.79
CA THR A 205 6.02 -17.17 -38.88
C THR A 205 4.68 -17.83 -39.15
N THR A 206 4.00 -18.27 -38.09
CA THR A 206 2.74 -18.99 -38.18
C THR A 206 1.53 -18.06 -38.04
N GLU A 207 0.36 -18.53 -38.50
CA GLU A 207 -0.91 -17.81 -38.29
C GLU A 207 -1.24 -17.66 -36.80
N THR A 208 -0.90 -18.65 -35.98
CA THR A 208 -1.03 -18.61 -34.51
C THR A 208 -0.19 -17.49 -33.91
N GLU A 209 1.09 -17.40 -34.26
CA GLU A 209 2.00 -16.34 -33.77
C GLU A 209 1.52 -14.95 -34.20
N ARG A 210 1.05 -14.80 -35.44
CA ARG A 210 0.46 -13.54 -35.93
C ARG A 210 -0.81 -13.17 -35.19
N SER A 211 -1.64 -14.15 -34.84
CA SER A 211 -2.86 -13.94 -34.07
C SER A 211 -2.56 -13.56 -32.62
N GLU A 212 -1.59 -14.22 -31.98
CA GLU A 212 -1.11 -13.86 -30.64
C GLU A 212 -0.58 -12.41 -30.62
N HIS A 213 0.23 -12.03 -31.61
CA HIS A 213 0.79 -10.69 -31.71
C HIS A 213 -0.29 -9.60 -31.84
N LYS A 214 -1.29 -9.83 -32.70
CA LYS A 214 -2.45 -8.94 -32.82
C LYS A 214 -3.27 -8.89 -31.53
N GLY A 215 -3.46 -10.04 -30.89
CA GLY A 215 -4.19 -10.15 -29.62
C GLY A 215 -3.51 -9.35 -28.51
N PHE A 216 -2.18 -9.42 -28.43
CA PHE A 216 -1.40 -8.63 -27.48
C PHE A 216 -1.50 -7.12 -27.74
N ALA A 217 -1.40 -6.69 -29.01
CA ALA A 217 -1.62 -5.29 -29.36
C ALA A 217 -3.03 -4.81 -28.96
N ASN A 218 -4.06 -5.64 -29.16
CA ASN A 218 -5.44 -5.32 -28.76
C ASN A 218 -5.59 -5.25 -27.23
N LEU A 219 -4.91 -6.12 -26.48
CA LEU A 219 -4.88 -6.06 -25.01
C LEU A 219 -4.31 -4.72 -24.53
N ILE A 220 -3.17 -4.29 -25.07
CA ILE A 220 -2.56 -3.00 -24.71
C ILE A 220 -3.52 -1.85 -25.03
N LYS A 221 -4.16 -1.86 -26.21
CA LYS A 221 -5.16 -0.85 -26.57
C LYS A 221 -6.35 -0.84 -25.61
N GLY A 222 -6.81 -2.01 -25.17
CA GLY A 222 -7.86 -2.13 -24.15
C GLY A 222 -7.45 -1.49 -22.82
N VAL A 223 -6.24 -1.79 -22.33
CA VAL A 223 -5.69 -1.19 -21.11
C VAL A 223 -5.56 0.33 -21.24
N PHE A 224 -5.06 0.82 -22.37
CA PHE A 224 -4.95 2.26 -22.63
C PHE A 224 -6.33 2.93 -22.69
N GLY A 225 -7.28 2.36 -23.43
CA GLY A 225 -8.63 2.89 -23.53
C GLY A 225 -9.35 2.91 -22.17
N MET A 226 -9.17 1.85 -21.38
CA MET A 226 -9.85 1.69 -20.10
C MET A 226 -9.26 2.57 -19.01
N PHE A 227 -7.94 2.64 -18.82
CA PHE A 227 -7.36 3.24 -17.62
C PHE A 227 -6.70 4.60 -17.84
N ARG A 228 -6.39 4.95 -19.08
CA ARG A 228 -5.63 6.16 -19.38
C ARG A 228 -6.49 7.40 -19.63
N ASN A 229 -7.74 7.23 -20.03
CA ASN A 229 -8.61 8.36 -20.43
C ASN A 229 -9.80 8.59 -19.48
N THR A 230 -9.71 8.15 -18.23
CA THR A 230 -10.85 8.07 -17.31
C THR A 230 -11.17 9.38 -16.62
N THR A 231 -10.19 10.26 -16.44
CA THR A 231 -10.37 11.60 -15.89
C THR A 231 -11.18 12.54 -16.78
N ALA A 232 -11.37 12.21 -18.07
CA ALA A 232 -12.14 13.02 -19.01
C ALA A 232 -13.64 12.65 -19.07
N HIS A 233 -14.02 11.46 -18.59
CA HIS A 233 -15.35 10.90 -18.85
C HIS A 233 -16.19 10.60 -17.59
N ALA A 234 -15.61 10.55 -16.39
CA ALA A 234 -16.38 10.45 -15.15
C ALA A 234 -15.65 11.04 -13.92
N PRO A 235 -16.36 11.66 -12.96
CA PRO A 235 -15.78 12.06 -11.66
C PRO A 235 -15.22 10.86 -10.88
N LYS A 236 -14.16 11.08 -10.08
CA LYS A 236 -13.57 10.08 -9.16
C LYS A 236 -14.60 9.34 -8.28
N ILE A 237 -15.75 9.96 -8.01
CA ILE A 237 -16.83 9.42 -7.17
C ILE A 237 -17.57 8.25 -7.87
N THR A 238 -17.55 8.18 -9.20
CA THR A 238 -18.35 7.20 -9.96
C THR A 238 -17.54 5.99 -10.43
N TRP A 239 -16.22 6.02 -10.28
CA TRP A 239 -15.31 4.97 -10.75
C TRP A 239 -14.23 4.69 -9.70
N GLU A 240 -14.63 3.89 -8.72
CA GLU A 240 -13.78 3.45 -7.61
C GLU A 240 -13.00 2.20 -8.04
N ILE A 241 -11.68 2.22 -7.88
CA ILE A 241 -10.81 1.05 -8.06
C ILE A 241 -10.47 0.58 -6.67
N ASP A 242 -10.90 -0.63 -6.31
CA ASP A 242 -10.57 -1.24 -5.03
C ASP A 242 -9.16 -1.88 -5.05
N GLU A 243 -8.71 -2.37 -3.89
CA GLU A 243 -7.38 -2.99 -3.77
C GLU A 243 -7.21 -4.20 -4.69
N GLN A 244 -8.25 -5.02 -4.87
CA GLN A 244 -8.18 -6.24 -5.66
C GLN A 244 -8.13 -5.90 -7.15
N ASP A 245 -8.97 -4.98 -7.60
CA ASP A 245 -8.94 -4.45 -8.96
C ASP A 245 -7.56 -3.88 -9.28
N ALA A 246 -7.00 -3.07 -8.38
CA ALA A 246 -5.66 -2.51 -8.54
C ALA A 246 -4.61 -3.60 -8.71
N LEU A 247 -4.63 -4.64 -7.87
CA LEU A 247 -3.68 -5.74 -7.94
C LEU A 247 -3.82 -6.53 -9.24
N ASP A 248 -5.03 -6.76 -9.72
CA ASP A 248 -5.28 -7.52 -10.95
C ASP A 248 -4.82 -6.70 -12.17
N ILE A 249 -5.14 -5.41 -12.21
CA ILE A 249 -4.69 -4.52 -13.29
C ILE A 249 -3.17 -4.36 -13.30
N LEU A 250 -2.55 -4.13 -12.14
CA LEU A 250 -1.09 -4.03 -12.02
C LEU A 250 -0.40 -5.36 -12.39
N SER A 251 -1.03 -6.50 -12.13
CA SER A 251 -0.56 -7.81 -12.57
C SER A 251 -0.65 -7.97 -14.10
N THR A 252 -1.74 -7.50 -14.72
CA THR A 252 -1.87 -7.47 -16.19
C THR A 252 -0.82 -6.57 -16.83
N ILE A 253 -0.59 -5.38 -16.28
CA ILE A 253 0.46 -4.47 -16.76
C ILE A 253 1.85 -5.10 -16.58
N SER A 254 2.07 -5.82 -15.48
CA SER A 254 3.31 -6.57 -15.27
C SER A 254 3.51 -7.67 -16.33
N LEU A 255 2.45 -8.36 -16.73
CA LEU A 255 2.49 -9.33 -17.83
C LEU A 255 2.85 -8.65 -19.16
N ILE A 256 2.27 -7.48 -19.43
CA ILE A 256 2.57 -6.70 -20.64
C ILE A 256 4.06 -6.36 -20.68
N HIS A 257 4.63 -5.81 -19.60
CA HIS A 257 6.06 -5.51 -19.55
C HIS A 257 6.93 -6.72 -19.83
N ARG A 258 6.66 -7.87 -19.22
CA ARG A 258 7.40 -9.11 -19.49
C ARG A 258 7.37 -9.57 -20.95
N LYS A 259 6.28 -9.28 -21.66
CA LYS A 259 6.13 -9.62 -23.09
C LYS A 259 6.78 -8.59 -24.02
N LEU A 260 7.16 -7.42 -23.50
CA LEU A 260 7.89 -6.37 -24.22
C LEU A 260 9.42 -6.48 -24.09
N GLU A 261 9.88 -7.35 -23.20
CA GLU A 261 11.30 -7.73 -23.03
C GLU A 261 11.67 -8.90 -23.95
#